data_AF-A0A8C6SUE1-F1
#
_entry.id   AF-A0A8C6SUE1-F1
#
_cell.length_a   1.000
_cell.length_b   1.000
_cell.length_c   1.000
_cell.angle_alpha   90.00
_cell.angle_beta   90.00
_cell.angle_gamma   90.00
#
_symmetry.space_group_name_H-M   'P 1'
#
loop_
_entity.id
_entity.type
_entity.pdbx_description
1 polymer ?
#
loop_
_entity_poly.entity_id
_entity_poly.type
_entity_poly.pdbx_seq_one_letter_code
_entity_poly.pdbx_strand_id
1 'polypeptide(L)' 'QWSTAASLICMTLLINIHDFQDYGPYLNSVNGLFEDRGKHTYWKLEVRKPDGSIVVPDVGIGCYIPGKDEEIILNYSKY' A
#
# COMPACT_ATOMS: atom_id res chain seq x y z
N GLN A 1 12.92 -12.94 -8.75
CA GLN A 1 13.30 -12.77 -7.33
C GLN A 1 12.40 -11.69 -6.77
N TRP A 2 11.23 -12.06 -6.25
CA TRP A 2 10.31 -11.11 -5.63
C TRP A 2 10.80 -10.89 -4.21
N SER A 3 11.42 -9.74 -3.98
CA SER A 3 12.09 -9.40 -2.72
C SER A 3 11.13 -9.53 -1.54
N THR A 4 11.66 -10.12 -0.48
CA THR A 4 11.11 -10.46 0.85
C THR A 4 10.16 -9.47 1.53
N ALA A 5 10.05 -8.22 1.06
CA ALA A 5 9.19 -7.18 1.64
C ALA A 5 7.68 -7.47 1.47
N ALA A 6 7.23 -7.83 0.26
CA ALA A 6 5.81 -8.08 0.00
C ALA A 6 5.28 -9.29 0.82
N SER A 7 6.13 -10.31 1.01
CA SER A 7 5.76 -11.51 1.77
C SER A 7 5.69 -11.25 3.29
N LEU A 8 6.51 -10.35 3.85
CA LEU A 8 6.40 -9.95 5.26
C LEU A 8 5.18 -9.06 5.53
N ILE A 9 4.84 -8.15 4.60
CA ILE A 9 3.68 -7.28 4.76
C ILE A 9 2.37 -8.10 4.64
N CYS A 10 2.31 -9.08 3.73
CA CYS A 10 1.12 -9.93 3.53
C CYS A 10 0.75 -10.80 4.74
N MET A 11 1.72 -11.28 5.53
CA MET A 11 1.45 -12.16 6.68
C MET A 11 1.14 -11.42 7.99
N THR A 12 1.43 -10.12 8.08
CA THR A 12 1.36 -9.38 9.35
C THR A 12 0.24 -8.33 9.39
N LEU A 13 -0.28 -7.89 8.24
CA LEU A 13 -1.19 -6.73 8.13
C LEU A 13 -2.61 -7.03 7.59
N LEU A 14 -3.00 -8.29 7.42
CA LEU A 14 -4.31 -8.67 6.83
C LEU A 14 -4.61 -7.91 5.52
N ILE A 15 -3.61 -7.83 4.63
CA ILE A 15 -3.77 -7.19 3.32
C ILE A 15 -3.95 -8.22 2.21
N ASN A 16 -4.81 -7.89 1.24
CA ASN A 16 -4.91 -8.65 -0.02
C ASN A 16 -4.29 -7.82 -1.14
N ILE A 17 -3.43 -8.46 -1.92
CA ILE A 17 -2.77 -7.87 -3.08
C ILE A 17 -3.28 -8.60 -4.33
N HIS A 18 -3.60 -7.85 -5.38
CA HIS A 18 -3.86 -8.40 -6.71
C HIS A 18 -2.79 -7.93 -7.68
N ASP A 19 -2.32 -8.80 -8.56
CA ASP A 19 -1.39 -8.44 -9.62
C ASP A 19 -2.15 -7.91 -10.84
N PHE A 20 -1.78 -6.71 -11.30
CA PHE A 20 -2.20 -6.20 -12.60
C PHE A 20 -1.04 -6.24 -13.58
N GLN A 21 -1.29 -6.74 -14.79
CA GLN A 21 -0.25 -7.07 -15.76
C GLN A 21 0.64 -5.87 -16.15
N ASP A 22 0.07 -4.66 -16.12
CA ASP A 22 0.74 -3.44 -16.57
C ASP A 22 1.32 -2.59 -15.41
N TYR A 23 0.90 -2.81 -14.17
CA TYR A 23 1.19 -1.95 -13.02
C TYR A 23 1.79 -2.68 -11.82
N GLY A 24 1.82 -4.02 -11.85
CA GLY A 24 2.30 -4.85 -10.76
C GLY A 24 1.26 -5.01 -9.62
N PRO A 25 1.72 -5.41 -8.43
CA PRO A 25 0.85 -5.67 -7.28
C PRO A 25 0.19 -4.39 -6.76
N TYR A 26 -1.14 -4.41 -6.66
CA TYR A 26 -1.94 -3.33 -6.07
C TYR A 26 -2.66 -3.80 -4.80
N LEU A 27 -2.90 -2.86 -3.87
CA LEU A 27 -3.52 -3.12 -2.58
C LEU A 27 -5.06 -3.15 -2.71
N ASN A 28 -5.63 -4.36 -2.66
CA ASN A 28 -7.06 -4.59 -2.86
C ASN A 28 -7.88 -4.44 -1.57
N SER A 29 -7.33 -4.84 -0.42
CA SER A 29 -8.01 -4.68 0.87
C SER A 29 -7.06 -4.57 2.04
N VAL A 30 -7.50 -3.91 3.11
CA VAL A 30 -6.84 -3.90 4.43
C VAL A 30 -7.89 -4.27 5.48
N ASN A 31 -7.58 -5.22 6.38
CA ASN A 31 -8.50 -5.65 7.45
C ASN A 31 -9.90 -6.04 6.95
N GLY A 32 -10.00 -6.64 5.76
CA GLY A 32 -11.26 -7.07 5.15
C GLY A 32 -12.11 -5.96 4.52
N LEU A 33 -11.67 -4.70 4.55
CA LEU A 33 -12.30 -3.61 3.80
C LEU A 33 -11.66 -3.52 2.39
N PHE A 34 -12.44 -3.88 1.39
CA PHE A 34 -12.04 -3.89 -0.01
C PHE A 34 -12.21 -2.52 -0.67
N GLU A 35 -11.40 -2.24 -1.67
CA GLU A 35 -11.70 -1.21 -2.66
C GLU A 35 -13.01 -1.52 -3.42
N ASP A 36 -13.65 -0.49 -3.95
CA ASP A 36 -14.86 -0.61 -4.74
C ASP A 36 -14.80 0.35 -5.93
N ARG A 37 -14.52 -0.21 -7.11
CA ARG A 37 -14.46 0.58 -8.36
C ARG A 37 -15.79 1.27 -8.68
N GLY A 38 -16.92 0.65 -8.33
CA GLY A 38 -18.25 1.25 -8.54
C GLY A 38 -18.52 2.42 -7.60
N LYS A 39 -17.86 2.46 -6.43
CA LYS A 39 -17.92 3.58 -5.49
C LYS A 39 -16.71 4.52 -5.59
N HIS A 40 -15.80 4.29 -6.53
CA HIS A 40 -14.55 5.02 -6.72
C HIS A 40 -13.68 5.07 -5.44
N THR A 41 -13.69 4.00 -4.65
CA THR A 41 -12.84 3.90 -3.45
C THR A 41 -11.60 3.07 -3.71
N TYR A 42 -10.51 3.43 -3.04
CA TYR A 42 -9.22 2.78 -3.18
C TYR A 42 -8.38 2.95 -1.90
N TRP A 43 -7.32 2.15 -1.77
CA TRP A 43 -6.33 2.31 -0.73
C TRP A 43 -5.14 3.14 -1.22
N LYS A 44 -4.93 4.29 -0.60
CA LYS A 44 -3.82 5.19 -0.90
C LYS A 44 -2.64 4.90 0.03
N LEU A 45 -1.46 4.72 -0.56
CA LEU A 45 -0.20 4.62 0.18
C LEU A 45 0.30 6.02 0.53
N GLU A 46 0.40 6.30 1.82
CA GLU A 46 0.98 7.52 2.36
C GLU A 46 2.12 7.13 3.30
N VAL A 47 3.14 7.98 3.38
CA VAL A 47 4.28 7.75 4.27
C VAL A 47 4.53 9.00 5.08
N ARG A 48 4.50 8.86 6.40
CA ARG A 48 4.93 9.90 7.31
C ARG A 48 6.43 9.75 7.57
N LYS A 49 7.17 10.80 7.23
CA LYS A 49 8.62 10.89 7.44
C LYS A 49 8.92 11.24 8.90
N PRO A 50 10.17 11.02 9.38
CA PRO A 50 10.55 11.36 10.76
C PRO A 50 10.39 12.84 11.13
N ASP A 51 10.38 13.74 10.14
CA ASP A 51 10.12 15.17 10.33
C ASP A 51 8.62 15.52 10.43
N GLY A 52 7.74 14.52 10.39
CA GLY A 52 6.29 14.65 10.45
C GLY A 52 5.61 14.95 9.12
N SER A 53 6.36 15.19 8.04
CA SER A 53 5.78 15.40 6.71
C SER A 53 5.14 14.12 6.18
N ILE A 54 4.03 14.27 5.43
CA ILE A 54 3.34 13.15 4.78
C ILE A 54 3.54 13.27 3.27
N VAL A 55 4.05 12.20 2.65
CA VAL A 55 4.26 12.12 1.21
C VAL A 55 3.50 10.94 0.61
N VAL A 56 3.12 11.06 -0.65
CA VAL A 56 2.58 9.96 -1.47
C VAL A 56 3.70 9.49 -2.38
N PRO A 57 4.23 8.26 -2.19
CA PRO A 57 5.28 7.76 -3.06
C PRO A 57 4.81 7.61 -4.51
N ASP A 58 5.68 7.90 -5.48
CA ASP A 58 5.44 7.66 -6.90
C ASP A 58 5.71 6.19 -7.30
N VAL A 59 5.48 5.27 -6.37
CA VAL A 59 5.67 3.82 -6.54
C VAL A 59 4.57 3.07 -5.78
N GLY A 60 4.23 1.87 -6.27
CA GLY A 60 3.28 0.99 -5.59
C GLY A 60 3.85 0.38 -4.31
N ILE A 61 2.95 -0.16 -3.47
CA ILE A 61 3.30 -0.79 -2.17
C ILE A 61 4.30 -1.94 -2.30
N GLY A 62 4.27 -2.69 -3.41
CA GLY A 62 5.22 -3.78 -3.66
C GLY A 62 6.66 -3.34 -3.94
N CYS A 63 6.86 -2.07 -4.32
CA CYS A 63 8.18 -1.50 -4.63
C CYS A 63 8.69 -0.52 -3.56
N TYR A 64 7.83 -0.09 -2.64
CA TYR A 64 8.23 0.83 -1.58
C TYR A 64 9.09 0.12 -0.53
N ILE A 65 10.28 0.66 -0.26
CA ILE A 65 11.18 0.19 0.80
C ILE A 65 11.17 1.24 1.91
N PRO A 66 10.57 0.95 3.08
CA PRO A 66 10.51 1.92 4.17
C PRO A 66 11.90 2.31 4.68
N GLY A 67 12.09 3.60 4.89
CA GLY A 67 13.24 4.15 5.60
C GLY A 67 13.15 3.92 7.10
N LYS A 68 14.23 4.24 7.82
CA LYS A 68 14.24 4.17 9.28
C LYS A 68 13.24 5.19 9.85
N ASP A 69 12.45 4.75 10.83
CA ASP A 69 11.48 5.55 11.58
C ASP A 69 10.38 6.18 10.70
N GLU A 70 10.16 5.64 9.49
CA GLU A 70 9.01 5.99 8.66
C GLU A 70 7.77 5.21 9.07
N GLU A 71 6.63 5.88 9.05
CA GLU A 71 5.33 5.26 9.30
C GLU A 71 4.56 5.12 7.98
N ILE A 72 4.19 3.87 7.67
CA ILE A 72 3.36 3.54 6.51
C ILE A 72 1.89 3.71 6.88
N ILE A 73 1.19 4.53 6.11
CA ILE A 73 -0.23 4.83 6.28
C ILE A 73 -0.97 4.31 5.06
N LEU A 74 -1.95 3.44 5.29
CA LEU A 74 -2.86 2.94 4.26
C LEU A 74 -4.20 3.65 4.42
N ASN A 75 -4.44 4.67 3.61
CA ASN A 75 -5.58 5.57 3.76
C ASN A 75 -6.70 5.17 2.79
N TYR A 76 -7.88 4.83 3.31
CA TYR A 76 -9.05 4.49 2.49
C TYR A 76 -9.66 5.77 1.92
N SER A 77 -9.51 5.97 0.61
CA SER A 77 -9.80 7.23 -0.07
C SER A 77 -10.78 7.06 -1.22
N LYS A 78 -11.29 8.19 -1.73
CA LYS A 78 -12.17 8.27 -2.89
C LYS A 78 -11.57 9.21 -3.94
N TYR A 79 -11.77 8.91 -5.23
CA TYR A 79 -11.42 9.79 -6.35
C TYR A 79 -12.65 10.21 -7.17
#